data_AF-A0A345Q5X6-F1
#
_entry.id   AF-A0A345Q5X6-F1
#
_cell.length_a   1.000
_cell.length_b   1.000
_cell.length_c   1.000
_cell.angle_alpha   90.00
_cell.angle_beta   90.00
_cell.angle_gamma   90.00
#
_symmetry.space_group_name_H-M   'P 1'
#
loop_
_entity.id
_entity.type
_entity.pdbx_description
1 polymer ?
#
loop_
_entity_poly.entity_id
_entity_poly.type
_entity_poly.pdbx_seq_one_letter_code
_entity_poly.pdbx_strand_id
1 'polypeptide(L)'
;MFRTDNYIDTFCLYAAGCPNWFLKEFSMRSYEAARSLFSFLAFMAWSVVVVGVIVALIGAAGASQYGGSGAGLLAMVPGIGIGITGLILVAFVQMGRATVDTAEYTQQMLSISRDQLEVSKQGLKLHGAVPQTFAAAAQKEFAPDPKSSFADSATPSEEDPELAKSQLIRLQKAESTEEIIDYRGEKIRVEGGKYFVGKIGFFEFGSAKRHIEKMENVSSSLEPKQSP
;
A
#
# COMPACT_ATOMS: atom_id res chain seq x y z
N MET A 1 -13.71 19.01 -9.91
CA MET A 1 -14.38 17.91 -10.63
C MET A 1 -13.72 16.61 -10.21
N PHE A 2 -14.18 16.04 -9.08
CA PHE A 2 -13.61 14.84 -8.48
C PHE A 2 -14.20 13.61 -9.19
N ARG A 3 -13.32 12.77 -9.74
CA ARG A 3 -13.68 11.55 -10.48
C ARG A 3 -13.95 10.44 -9.46
N THR A 4 -15.22 10.16 -9.19
CA THR A 4 -15.71 9.21 -8.17
C THR A 4 -16.06 7.82 -8.72
N ASP A 5 -15.61 7.48 -9.93
CA ASP A 5 -16.14 6.33 -10.68
C ASP A 5 -15.50 4.96 -10.37
N ASN A 6 -14.85 4.75 -9.21
CA ASN A 6 -14.14 3.47 -8.94
C ASN A 6 -14.39 2.82 -7.57
N TYR A 7 -15.30 3.33 -6.74
CA TYR A 7 -15.57 2.72 -5.42
C TYR A 7 -16.75 1.74 -5.40
N ILE A 8 -17.63 1.75 -6.40
CA ILE A 8 -18.84 0.91 -6.41
C ILE A 8 -18.54 -0.51 -6.93
N ASP A 9 -17.62 -0.68 -7.89
CA ASP A 9 -17.30 -2.01 -8.44
C ASP A 9 -16.52 -2.90 -7.47
N THR A 10 -15.74 -2.32 -6.55
CA THR A 10 -15.05 -3.08 -5.49
C THR A 10 -16.03 -3.68 -4.48
N PHE A 11 -17.26 -3.15 -4.39
CA PHE A 11 -18.25 -3.60 -3.41
C PHE A 11 -19.03 -4.86 -3.86
N CYS A 12 -19.20 -5.09 -5.16
CA CYS A 12 -19.83 -6.33 -5.66
C CYS A 12 -18.96 -7.57 -5.44
N LEU A 13 -17.64 -7.44 -5.28
CA LEU A 13 -16.75 -8.57 -5.04
C LEU A 13 -16.74 -9.08 -3.58
N TYR A 14 -17.27 -8.32 -2.62
CA TYR A 14 -17.26 -8.73 -1.19
C TYR A 14 -18.55 -9.43 -0.74
N ALA A 15 -19.63 -9.35 -1.52
CA ALA A 15 -20.94 -9.92 -1.16
C ALA A 15 -21.18 -11.34 -1.69
N ALA A 16 -20.33 -11.87 -2.57
CA ALA A 16 -20.43 -13.23 -3.10
C ALA A 16 -19.35 -14.12 -2.44
N GLY A 17 -19.75 -14.90 -1.43
CA GLY A 17 -18.84 -15.71 -0.62
C GLY A 17 -17.95 -16.68 -1.41
N CYS A 18 -16.69 -16.75 -0.99
CA CYS A 18 -15.77 -17.82 -1.34
C CYS A 18 -15.13 -18.37 -0.04
N PRO A 19 -15.32 -19.66 0.31
CA PRO A 19 -14.80 -20.27 1.53
C PRO A 19 -13.48 -21.03 1.33
N ASN A 20 -12.75 -21.20 2.45
CA ASN A 20 -11.74 -22.21 2.80
C ASN A 20 -10.29 -22.08 2.28
N TRP A 21 -9.37 -22.65 3.08
CA TRP A 21 -7.90 -22.81 2.95
C TRP A 21 -6.97 -21.87 3.75
N PHE A 22 -7.51 -21.28 4.82
CA PHE A 22 -7.06 -21.49 6.22
C PHE A 22 -5.62 -22.08 6.39
N LEU A 23 -4.60 -21.30 6.01
CA LEU A 23 -3.18 -21.50 6.29
C LEU A 23 -2.90 -20.80 7.62
N LYS A 24 -3.07 -21.49 8.75
CA LYS A 24 -2.07 -22.32 9.44
C LYS A 24 -0.91 -21.50 10.05
N GLU A 25 -1.27 -20.72 11.08
CA GLU A 25 -0.79 -20.81 12.47
C GLU A 25 0.72 -21.03 12.73
N PHE A 26 1.47 -20.18 13.43
CA PHE A 26 1.19 -19.75 14.82
C PHE A 26 1.86 -18.42 15.23
N SER A 27 2.48 -17.65 14.31
CA SER A 27 2.65 -16.19 14.47
C SER A 27 1.41 -15.40 14.00
N MET A 28 0.40 -16.15 13.54
CA MET A 28 -0.81 -15.70 12.84
C MET A 28 -2.00 -15.34 13.74
N ARG A 29 -1.91 -15.54 15.06
CA ARG A 29 -3.05 -15.39 15.99
C ARG A 29 -3.47 -13.94 16.27
N SER A 30 -2.54 -12.98 16.14
CA SER A 30 -2.84 -11.56 16.33
C SER A 30 -3.34 -10.88 15.03
N TYR A 31 -2.84 -11.33 13.88
CA TYR A 31 -3.28 -10.83 12.56
C TYR A 31 -4.70 -11.24 12.20
N GLU A 32 -5.10 -12.46 12.55
CA GLU A 32 -6.49 -12.91 12.35
C GLU A 32 -7.48 -12.11 13.19
N ALA A 33 -7.11 -11.80 14.44
CA ALA A 33 -7.93 -10.99 15.33
C ALA A 33 -8.11 -9.57 14.78
N ALA A 34 -7.05 -8.93 14.27
CA ALA A 34 -7.13 -7.59 13.68
C ALA A 34 -8.01 -7.58 12.41
N ARG A 35 -7.80 -8.53 11.48
CA ARG A 35 -8.57 -8.59 10.23
C ARG A 35 -10.06 -8.92 10.48
N SER A 36 -10.33 -9.80 11.45
CA SER A 36 -11.69 -10.12 11.91
C SER A 36 -12.36 -8.91 12.58
N LEU A 37 -11.64 -8.17 13.42
CA LEU A 37 -12.14 -6.97 14.08
C LEU A 37 -12.50 -5.88 13.07
N PHE A 38 -11.68 -5.65 12.04
CA PHE A 38 -12.02 -4.71 10.96
C PHE A 38 -13.24 -5.17 10.14
N SER A 39 -13.40 -6.47 9.91
CA SER A 39 -14.59 -6.99 9.23
C SER A 39 -15.85 -6.80 10.08
N PHE A 40 -15.75 -7.00 11.39
CA PHE A 40 -16.84 -6.80 12.33
C PHE A 40 -17.24 -5.33 12.45
N LEU A 41 -16.26 -4.41 12.53
CA LEU A 41 -16.53 -2.97 12.53
C LEU A 41 -17.18 -2.51 11.22
N ALA A 42 -16.74 -3.05 10.08
CA ALA A 42 -17.38 -2.75 8.80
C ALA A 42 -18.85 -3.21 8.80
N PHE A 43 -19.13 -4.41 9.30
CA PHE A 43 -20.50 -4.91 9.43
C PHE A 43 -21.36 -4.01 10.33
N MET A 44 -20.85 -3.60 11.48
CA MET A 44 -21.53 -2.67 12.39
C MET A 44 -21.76 -1.29 11.76
N ALA A 45 -20.81 -0.77 10.99
CA ALA A 45 -20.97 0.52 10.33
C ALA A 45 -22.07 0.45 9.25
N TRP A 46 -22.13 -0.63 8.47
CA TRP A 46 -23.19 -0.85 7.49
C TRP A 46 -24.56 -1.08 8.14
N SER A 47 -24.63 -1.76 9.29
CA SER A 47 -25.90 -1.95 9.99
C SER A 47 -26.49 -0.62 10.45
N VAL A 48 -25.67 0.31 10.95
CA VAL A 48 -26.10 1.67 11.32
C VAL A 48 -26.64 2.43 10.11
N VAL A 49 -26.00 2.32 8.94
CA VAL A 49 -26.49 2.94 7.70
C VAL A 49 -27.86 2.36 7.30
N VAL A 50 -28.02 1.03 7.32
CA VAL A 50 -29.28 0.37 6.99
C VAL A 50 -30.40 0.79 7.95
N VAL A 51 -30.11 0.84 9.26
CA VAL A 51 -31.07 1.32 10.27
C VAL A 51 -31.46 2.77 10.01
N GLY A 52 -30.49 3.65 9.68
CA GLY A 52 -30.77 5.04 9.33
C GLY A 52 -31.71 5.19 8.12
N VAL A 53 -31.50 4.37 7.09
CA VAL A 53 -32.38 4.33 5.89
C VAL A 53 -33.79 3.85 6.25
N ILE A 54 -33.91 2.78 7.05
CA ILE A 54 -35.22 2.28 7.49
C ILE A 54 -35.97 3.35 8.30
N VAL A 55 -35.28 4.01 9.24
CA VAL A 55 -35.86 5.10 10.03
C VAL A 55 -36.32 6.27 9.14
N ALA A 56 -35.53 6.62 8.12
CA ALA A 56 -35.93 7.65 7.15
C ALA A 56 -37.20 7.27 6.37
N LEU A 57 -37.32 6.00 5.94
CA LEU A 57 -38.49 5.50 5.22
C LEU A 57 -39.73 5.44 6.11
N ILE A 58 -39.62 4.98 7.35
CA ILE A 58 -40.72 4.97 8.31
C ILE A 58 -41.17 6.41 8.62
N GLY A 59 -40.23 7.33 8.80
CA GLY A 59 -40.52 8.76 9.01
C GLY A 59 -41.26 9.38 7.82
N ALA A 60 -40.79 9.11 6.59
CA ALA A 60 -41.45 9.58 5.38
C ALA A 60 -42.88 9.04 5.23
N ALA A 61 -43.06 7.73 5.43
CA ALA A 61 -44.34 7.06 5.31
C ALA A 61 -45.35 7.55 6.38
N GLY A 62 -44.91 7.66 7.64
CA GLY A 62 -45.76 8.08 8.74
C GLY A 62 -46.20 9.54 8.65
N ALA A 63 -45.30 10.45 8.30
CA ALA A 63 -45.62 11.88 8.24
C ALA A 63 -46.50 12.26 7.03
N SER A 64 -46.44 11.49 5.95
CA SER A 64 -47.28 11.71 4.75
C SER A 64 -48.78 11.55 4.99
N GLN A 65 -49.17 10.80 6.04
CA GLN A 65 -50.57 10.57 6.37
C GLN A 65 -51.21 11.73 7.14
N TYR A 66 -50.42 12.56 7.83
CA TYR A 66 -50.92 13.55 8.79
C TYR A 66 -50.51 14.99 8.51
N GLY A 67 -49.45 15.22 7.73
CA GLY A 67 -49.08 16.56 7.30
C GLY A 67 -49.02 16.61 5.78
N GLY A 68 -49.59 17.67 5.18
CA GLY A 68 -49.66 17.84 3.73
C GLY A 68 -48.30 17.74 3.01
N SER A 69 -48.27 18.02 1.71
CA SER A 69 -47.20 17.67 0.75
C SER A 69 -45.72 17.96 1.16
N GLY A 70 -45.43 18.72 2.22
CA GLY A 70 -44.08 18.97 2.75
C GLY A 70 -43.71 18.29 4.08
N ALA A 71 -44.66 17.72 4.84
CA ALA A 71 -44.37 17.18 6.18
C ALA A 71 -43.53 15.89 6.13
N GLY A 72 -43.67 15.09 5.07
CA GLY A 72 -42.85 13.91 4.84
C GLY A 72 -41.36 14.22 4.76
N LEU A 73 -40.98 15.35 4.14
CA LEU A 73 -39.58 15.71 3.95
C LEU A 73 -38.90 16.13 5.26
N LEU A 74 -39.61 16.84 6.13
CA LEU A 74 -39.10 17.21 7.46
C LEU A 74 -38.97 15.99 8.38
N ALA A 75 -39.85 14.99 8.24
CA ALA A 75 -39.78 13.75 9.01
C ALA A 75 -38.62 12.83 8.60
N MET A 76 -38.04 13.02 7.41
CA MET A 76 -36.85 12.28 6.95
C MET A 76 -35.55 12.81 7.56
N VAL A 77 -35.51 14.06 8.01
CA VAL A 77 -34.30 14.73 8.54
C VAL A 77 -33.56 13.90 9.60
N PRO A 78 -34.21 13.37 10.66
CA PRO A 78 -33.50 12.56 11.65
C PRO A 78 -32.92 11.26 11.07
N GLY A 79 -33.61 10.61 10.12
CA GLY A 79 -33.10 9.41 9.44
C GLY A 79 -31.89 9.71 8.55
N ILE A 80 -31.92 10.84 7.83
CA ILE A 80 -30.78 11.32 7.04
C ILE A 80 -29.59 11.63 7.95
N GLY A 81 -29.82 12.26 9.11
CA GLY A 81 -28.76 12.54 10.08
C GLY A 81 -28.03 11.28 10.54
N ILE A 82 -28.78 10.25 10.94
CA ILE A 82 -28.22 8.94 11.33
C ILE A 82 -27.48 8.29 10.16
N GLY A 83 -28.02 8.38 8.94
CA GLY A 83 -27.37 7.88 7.73
C GLY A 83 -26.01 8.54 7.45
N ILE A 84 -25.92 9.87 7.54
CA ILE A 84 -24.67 10.62 7.37
C ILE A 84 -23.65 10.23 8.44
N THR A 85 -24.07 10.14 9.71
CA THR A 85 -23.19 9.67 10.79
C THR A 85 -22.68 8.25 10.53
N GLY A 86 -23.52 7.35 10.03
CA GLY A 86 -23.12 6.01 9.62
C GLY A 86 -22.07 6.02 8.50
N LEU A 87 -22.23 6.89 7.48
CA LEU A 87 -21.25 7.03 6.41
C LEU A 87 -19.90 7.57 6.90
N ILE A 88 -19.91 8.53 7.82
CA ILE A 88 -18.67 9.03 8.46
C ILE A 88 -17.97 7.89 9.20
N LEU A 89 -18.72 7.05 9.92
CA LEU A 89 -18.16 5.88 10.61
C LEU A 89 -17.54 4.87 9.63
N VAL A 90 -18.19 4.62 8.49
CA VAL A 90 -17.63 3.78 7.41
C VAL A 90 -16.30 4.35 6.89
N ALA A 91 -16.20 5.66 6.72
CA ALA A 91 -14.97 6.32 6.28
C ALA A 91 -13.81 6.12 7.28
N PHE A 92 -14.08 6.22 8.59
CA PHE A 92 -13.09 5.94 9.62
C PHE A 92 -12.60 4.49 9.59
N VAL A 93 -13.48 3.52 9.32
CA VAL A 93 -13.10 2.10 9.20
C VAL A 93 -12.18 1.87 8.00
N GLN A 94 -12.44 2.53 6.87
CA GLN A 94 -11.56 2.44 5.69
C GLN A 94 -10.20 3.08 5.94
N MET A 95 -10.16 4.25 6.58
CA MET A 95 -8.92 4.91 6.99
C MET A 95 -8.13 4.07 8.02
N GLY A 96 -8.84 3.36 8.90
CA GLY A 96 -8.24 2.43 9.86
C GLY A 96 -7.52 1.27 9.17
N ARG A 97 -8.09 0.69 8.11
CA ARG A 97 -7.41 -0.37 7.33
C ARG A 97 -6.12 0.13 6.68
N ALA A 98 -6.15 1.30 6.06
CA ALA A 98 -4.97 1.90 5.45
C ALA A 98 -3.86 2.20 6.49
N THR A 99 -4.25 2.63 7.69
CA THR A 99 -3.30 2.87 8.78
C THR A 99 -2.62 1.57 9.23
N VAL A 100 -3.37 0.46 9.32
CA VAL A 100 -2.79 -0.83 9.67
C VAL A 100 -1.87 -1.35 8.58
N ASP A 101 -2.24 -1.21 7.30
CA ASP A 101 -1.36 -1.56 6.18
C ASP A 101 -0.05 -0.75 6.19
N THR A 102 -0.09 0.50 6.69
CA THR A 102 1.11 1.35 6.85
C THR A 102 1.98 0.90 8.04
N ALA A 103 1.38 0.39 9.12
CA ALA A 103 2.09 -0.13 10.28
C ALA A 103 2.91 -1.39 9.94
N GLU A 104 2.41 -2.21 9.02
CA GLU A 104 3.12 -3.38 8.50
C GLU A 104 4.39 -3.00 7.76
N TYR A 105 4.27 -2.02 6.86
CA TYR A 105 5.37 -1.58 6.02
C TYR A 105 6.51 -0.97 6.85
N THR A 106 6.14 -0.24 7.90
CA THR A 106 7.11 0.39 8.83
C THR A 106 7.79 -0.63 9.74
N GLN A 107 7.11 -1.69 10.16
CA GLN A 107 7.74 -2.79 10.92
C GLN A 107 8.75 -3.56 10.08
N GLN A 108 8.45 -3.84 8.81
CA GLN A 108 9.39 -4.50 7.90
C GLN A 108 10.60 -3.61 7.62
N MET A 109 10.40 -2.30 7.42
CA MET A 109 11.48 -1.33 7.19
C MET A 109 12.47 -1.29 8.36
N LEU A 110 12.00 -1.32 9.60
CA LEU A 110 12.86 -1.33 10.79
C LEU A 110 13.66 -2.63 10.95
N SER A 111 13.14 -3.77 10.47
CA SER A 111 13.90 -5.02 10.45
C SER A 111 15.04 -4.99 9.45
N ILE A 112 14.80 -4.44 8.25
CA ILE A 112 15.82 -4.28 7.19
C ILE A 112 16.93 -3.33 7.64
N SER A 113 16.60 -2.20 8.27
CA SER A 113 17.62 -1.28 8.78
C SER A 113 18.47 -1.91 9.90
N ARG A 114 17.90 -2.80 10.72
CA ARG A 114 18.68 -3.55 11.73
C ARG A 114 19.63 -4.55 11.09
N ASP A 115 19.17 -5.27 10.06
CA ASP A 115 19.97 -6.25 9.33
C ASP A 115 21.15 -5.56 8.61
N GLN A 116 20.91 -4.40 7.99
CA GLN A 116 21.97 -3.58 7.39
C GLN A 116 23.01 -3.09 8.41
N LEU A 117 22.60 -2.83 9.65
CA LEU A 117 23.49 -2.42 10.72
C LEU A 117 24.35 -3.60 11.20
N GLU A 118 23.81 -4.81 11.18
CA GLU A 118 24.57 -6.04 11.45
C GLU A 118 25.56 -6.37 10.33
N VAL A 119 25.15 -6.27 9.07
CA VAL A 119 26.05 -6.42 7.91
C VAL A 119 27.16 -5.37 7.94
N SER A 120 26.84 -4.12 8.27
CA SER A 120 27.84 -3.05 8.42
C SER A 120 28.82 -3.33 9.57
N LYS A 121 28.33 -3.86 10.71
CA LYS A 121 29.18 -4.28 11.83
C LYS A 121 30.08 -5.46 11.47
N GLN A 122 29.59 -6.43 10.70
CA GLN A 122 30.38 -7.56 10.24
C GLN A 122 31.45 -7.13 9.23
N GLY A 123 31.11 -6.26 8.28
CA GLY A 123 32.07 -5.64 7.37
C GLY A 123 33.17 -4.87 8.09
N LEU A 124 32.82 -4.12 9.14
CA LEU A 124 33.78 -3.39 9.97
C LEU A 124 34.69 -4.33 10.78
N LYS A 125 34.16 -5.43 11.32
CA LYS A 125 34.96 -6.43 12.06
C LYS A 125 35.92 -7.20 11.16
N LEU A 126 35.51 -7.52 9.93
CA LEU A 126 36.38 -8.15 8.92
C LEU A 126 37.51 -7.21 8.47
N HIS A 127 37.26 -5.91 8.34
CA HIS A 127 38.29 -4.91 8.04
C HIS A 127 39.14 -4.51 9.25
N GLY A 128 38.67 -4.72 10.48
CA GLY A 128 39.43 -4.46 11.71
C GLY A 128 40.56 -5.43 12.01
N ALA A 129 40.66 -6.55 11.27
CA ALA A 129 41.77 -7.50 11.36
C ALA A 129 42.99 -7.09 10.51
N VAL A 130 42.87 -6.07 9.67
CA VAL A 130 44.03 -5.38 9.08
C VAL A 130 44.28 -4.14 9.94
N PRO A 131 45.36 -4.10 10.75
CA PRO A 131 45.61 -3.01 11.67
C PRO A 131 45.64 -1.67 10.92
N GLN A 132 44.82 -0.74 11.42
CA GLN A 132 44.71 0.65 10.98
C GLN A 132 46.10 1.30 10.84
N THR A 133 46.56 1.38 9.60
CA THR A 133 47.56 2.35 9.13
C THR A 133 47.03 3.79 9.18
N PHE A 134 45.76 3.99 9.57
CA PHE A 134 45.15 5.31 9.80
C PHE A 134 45.49 5.94 11.16
N ALA A 135 45.76 5.14 12.20
CA ALA A 135 46.34 5.69 13.44
C ALA A 135 47.79 6.18 13.21
N ALA A 136 48.51 5.58 12.26
CA ALA A 136 49.83 6.02 11.84
C ALA A 136 49.80 7.27 10.93
N ALA A 137 48.70 7.55 10.23
CA ALA A 137 48.51 8.77 9.46
C ALA A 137 48.11 9.97 10.35
N ALA A 138 47.28 9.76 11.37
CA ALA A 138 46.87 10.81 12.31
C ALA A 138 47.99 11.32 13.23
N GLN A 139 49.09 10.56 13.40
CA GLN A 139 50.26 11.00 14.16
C GLN A 139 51.29 11.77 13.33
N LYS A 140 51.14 11.86 12.00
CA LYS A 140 52.12 12.56 11.14
C LYS A 140 51.73 13.99 10.76
N GLU A 141 50.68 14.54 11.37
CA GLU A 141 50.19 15.91 11.07
C GLU A 141 50.01 16.76 12.34
N PHE A 142 50.92 16.59 13.32
CA PHE A 142 51.19 17.62 14.32
C PHE A 142 52.22 18.62 13.74
N ALA A 143 51.77 19.45 12.81
CA ALA A 143 52.38 20.75 12.55
C ALA A 143 51.29 21.80 12.83
N PRO A 144 51.46 22.67 13.84
CA PRO A 144 50.42 23.59 14.27
C PRO A 144 50.40 24.81 13.36
N ASP A 145 49.33 24.98 12.56
CA ASP A 145 49.00 26.26 11.94
C ASP A 145 47.70 26.85 12.53
N PRO A 146 47.62 28.19 12.67
CA PRO A 146 46.66 28.83 13.55
C PRO A 146 45.32 29.16 12.87
N LYS A 147 44.24 28.90 13.61
CA LYS A 147 42.96 29.65 13.63
C LYS A 147 42.26 29.85 12.27
N SER A 148 41.30 28.97 11.96
CA SER A 148 40.09 29.38 11.22
C SER A 148 38.85 29.01 12.03
N SER A 149 38.21 30.05 12.55
CA SER A 149 36.97 30.01 13.32
C SER A 149 35.80 29.53 12.44
N PHE A 150 35.15 28.43 12.84
CA PHE A 150 33.94 27.89 12.20
C PHE A 150 32.65 28.53 12.73
N ALA A 151 32.71 29.75 13.27
CA ALA A 151 31.62 30.36 14.01
C ALA A 151 30.64 31.20 13.17
N ASP A 152 30.77 31.27 11.84
CA ASP A 152 29.99 32.23 11.06
C ASP A 152 29.42 31.61 9.79
N SER A 153 28.18 31.13 9.86
CA SER A 153 27.17 31.10 8.79
C SER A 153 26.00 30.20 9.21
N ALA A 154 25.19 30.66 10.16
CA ALA A 154 23.83 30.18 10.34
C ALA A 154 22.88 31.33 10.00
N THR A 155 22.70 31.59 8.71
CA THR A 155 21.59 32.42 8.22
C THR A 155 20.41 31.48 7.98
N PRO A 156 19.29 31.60 8.71
CA PRO A 156 18.07 30.89 8.37
C PRO A 156 17.52 31.56 7.12
N SER A 157 17.72 30.93 5.96
CA SER A 157 16.98 31.32 4.76
C SER A 157 15.55 30.84 4.95
N GLU A 158 14.63 31.80 4.95
CA GLU A 158 13.19 31.58 4.97
C GLU A 158 12.81 30.90 3.64
N GLU A 159 12.81 29.57 3.64
CA GLU A 159 12.46 28.78 2.47
C GLU A 159 10.97 28.88 2.16
N ASP A 160 10.69 29.44 0.99
CA ASP A 160 9.39 29.52 0.35
C ASP A 160 8.82 28.10 0.12
N PRO A 161 7.69 27.71 0.76
CA PRO A 161 7.17 26.34 0.74
C PRO A 161 6.63 25.87 -0.62
N GLU A 162 6.65 26.72 -1.65
CA GLU A 162 6.11 26.37 -2.96
C GLU A 162 7.09 25.53 -3.81
N LEU A 163 8.40 25.67 -3.60
CA LEU A 163 9.41 24.98 -4.42
C LEU A 163 9.65 23.52 -3.98
N ALA A 164 9.43 23.21 -2.71
CA ALA A 164 9.57 21.85 -2.16
C ALA A 164 8.55 20.84 -2.74
N LYS A 165 7.33 21.29 -3.10
CA LYS A 165 6.33 20.43 -3.76
C LYS A 165 6.70 20.05 -5.18
N SER A 166 7.38 20.93 -5.91
CA SER A 166 7.76 20.70 -7.31
C SER A 166 8.90 19.67 -7.45
N GLN A 167 9.80 19.60 -6.46
CA GLN A 167 10.88 18.60 -6.44
C GLN A 167 10.39 17.20 -6.03
N LEU A 168 9.40 17.10 -5.13
CA LEU A 168 8.78 15.83 -4.76
C LEU A 168 8.07 15.15 -5.93
N ILE A 169 7.44 15.92 -6.82
CA ILE A 169 6.78 15.40 -8.04
C ILE A 169 7.81 14.92 -9.08
N ARG A 170 9.01 15.53 -9.14
CA ARG A 170 10.09 15.10 -10.04
C ARG A 170 10.80 13.84 -9.56
N LEU A 171 10.94 13.64 -8.25
CA LEU A 171 11.56 12.44 -7.69
C LEU A 171 10.67 11.19 -7.77
N GLN A 172 9.34 11.33 -7.72
CA GLN A 172 8.42 10.19 -7.92
C GLN A 172 8.37 9.66 -9.37
N LYS A 173 8.96 10.35 -10.35
CA LYS A 173 8.94 9.93 -11.76
C LYS A 173 10.20 9.14 -12.19
N ALA A 174 11.23 9.06 -11.35
CA ALA A 174 12.52 8.47 -11.73
C ALA A 174 12.79 7.06 -11.18
N GLU A 175 11.92 6.54 -10.31
CA GLU A 175 12.08 5.20 -9.71
C GLU A 175 11.02 4.24 -10.27
N SER A 176 10.98 4.10 -11.60
CA SER A 176 10.40 2.89 -12.21
C SER A 176 11.43 1.79 -12.11
N THR A 177 11.59 1.23 -10.91
CA THR A 177 12.40 0.03 -10.69
C THR A 177 11.86 -1.04 -11.64
N GLU A 178 12.67 -1.44 -12.62
CA GLU A 178 12.35 -2.53 -13.53
C GLU A 178 12.19 -3.80 -12.70
N GLU A 179 10.97 -4.07 -12.25
CA GLU A 179 10.64 -5.27 -11.50
C GLU A 179 10.60 -6.44 -12.50
N ILE A 180 11.55 -7.36 -12.35
CA ILE A 180 11.63 -8.58 -13.14
C ILE A 180 11.00 -9.69 -12.31
N ILE A 181 9.85 -10.19 -12.76
CA ILE A 181 9.12 -11.29 -12.12
C ILE A 181 9.45 -12.57 -12.88
N ASP A 182 10.00 -13.58 -12.19
CA ASP A 182 10.26 -14.90 -12.77
C ASP A 182 8.99 -15.77 -12.66
N TYR A 183 8.49 -16.27 -13.80
CA TYR A 183 7.30 -17.12 -13.85
C TYR A 183 7.53 -18.31 -14.78
N ARG A 184 7.54 -19.53 -14.22
CA ARG A 184 7.84 -20.78 -14.94
C ARG A 184 9.18 -20.75 -15.70
N GLY A 185 10.17 -20.03 -15.17
CA GLY A 185 11.49 -19.89 -15.80
C GLY A 185 11.55 -18.84 -16.91
N GLU A 186 10.43 -18.16 -17.21
CA GLU A 186 10.38 -17.02 -18.12
C GLU A 186 10.37 -15.70 -17.33
N LYS A 187 11.16 -14.73 -17.79
CA LYS A 187 11.30 -13.42 -17.15
C LYS A 187 10.26 -12.45 -17.69
N ILE A 188 9.35 -12.01 -16.81
CA ILE A 188 8.35 -10.98 -17.11
C ILE A 188 8.92 -9.64 -16.65
N ARG A 189 9.04 -8.69 -17.57
CA ARG A 189 9.53 -7.34 -17.25
C ARG A 189 8.35 -6.38 -17.06
N VAL A 190 8.32 -5.64 -15.96
CA VAL A 190 7.30 -4.61 -15.71
C VAL A 190 7.86 -3.24 -16.08
N GLU A 191 7.34 -2.64 -17.15
CA GLU A 191 7.71 -1.29 -17.59
C GLU A 191 6.45 -0.44 -17.76
N GLY A 192 6.33 0.66 -17.01
CA GLY A 192 5.25 1.64 -17.17
C GLY A 192 3.83 1.08 -16.97
N GLY A 193 3.66 0.12 -16.06
CA GLY A 193 2.36 -0.53 -15.81
C GLY A 193 1.93 -1.54 -16.87
N LYS A 194 2.84 -1.92 -17.78
CA LYS A 194 2.65 -3.02 -18.74
C LYS A 194 3.61 -4.17 -18.41
N TYR A 195 3.15 -5.38 -18.69
CA TYR A 195 3.88 -6.61 -18.49
C TYR A 195 4.42 -7.08 -19.83
N PHE A 196 5.74 -7.21 -19.96
CA PHE A 196 6.38 -7.66 -21.19
C PHE A 196 6.91 -9.08 -21.02
N VAL A 197 6.54 -9.96 -21.96
CA VAL A 197 7.11 -11.30 -22.12
C VAL A 197 7.88 -11.30 -23.44
N GLY A 198 9.20 -11.20 -23.37
CA GLY A 198 10.04 -10.97 -24.55
C GLY A 198 9.74 -9.61 -25.22
N LYS A 199 9.11 -9.65 -26.40
CA LYS A 199 8.74 -8.44 -27.19
C LYS A 199 7.24 -8.11 -27.13
N ILE A 200 6.43 -8.92 -26.46
CA ILE A 200 4.97 -8.81 -26.44
C ILE A 200 4.55 -8.16 -25.13
N GLY A 201 3.85 -7.03 -25.21
CA GLY A 201 3.35 -6.28 -24.05
C GLY A 201 1.89 -6.58 -23.73
N PHE A 202 1.58 -6.71 -22.45
CA PHE A 202 0.26 -6.98 -21.90
C PHE A 202 -0.12 -5.91 -20.87
N PHE A 203 -1.40 -5.53 -20.80
CA PHE A 203 -1.90 -4.58 -19.80
C PHE A 203 -2.18 -5.24 -18.44
N GLU A 204 -2.42 -6.55 -18.42
CA GLU A 204 -2.73 -7.31 -17.22
C GLU A 204 -1.77 -8.48 -17.06
N PHE A 205 -1.34 -8.74 -15.82
CA PHE A 205 -0.48 -9.86 -15.46
C PHE A 205 -1.09 -11.22 -15.83
N GLY A 206 -2.42 -11.37 -15.68
CA GLY A 206 -3.11 -12.61 -16.04
C GLY A 206 -3.04 -12.93 -17.54
N SER A 207 -2.99 -11.92 -18.39
CA SER A 207 -2.85 -12.10 -19.84
C SER A 207 -1.43 -12.52 -20.23
N ALA A 208 -0.42 -11.98 -19.56
CA ALA A 208 0.98 -12.42 -19.72
C ALA A 208 1.15 -13.89 -19.31
N LYS A 209 0.57 -14.32 -18.18
CA LYS A 209 0.60 -15.72 -17.73
C LYS A 209 -0.01 -16.68 -18.74
N ARG A 210 -1.23 -16.38 -19.22
CA ARG A 210 -1.92 -17.20 -20.24
C ARG A 210 -1.08 -17.33 -21.52
N HIS A 211 -0.32 -16.30 -21.87
CA HIS A 211 0.56 -16.35 -23.03
C HIS A 211 1.74 -17.31 -22.83
N ILE A 212 2.38 -17.28 -21.66
CA ILE A 212 3.46 -18.21 -21.30
C ILE A 212 2.96 -19.66 -21.31
N GLU A 213 1.79 -19.92 -20.71
CA GLU A 213 1.21 -21.27 -20.67
C GLU A 213 0.85 -21.78 -22.08
N LYS A 214 0.39 -20.90 -22.97
CA LYS A 214 0.12 -21.27 -24.37
C LYS A 214 1.41 -21.60 -25.13
N MET A 215 2.50 -20.88 -24.89
CA MET A 215 3.80 -21.14 -25.51
C MET A 215 4.40 -22.48 -25.02
N GLU A 216 4.25 -22.79 -23.74
CA GLU A 216 4.71 -24.06 -23.14
C GLU A 216 3.97 -25.29 -23.69
N ASN A 217 2.66 -25.17 -23.93
CA ASN A 217 1.90 -26.24 -24.58
C ASN A 217 2.29 -26.47 -26.05
N VAL A 218 2.80 -25.43 -26.75
CA VAL A 218 3.26 -25.58 -28.13
C VAL A 218 4.66 -26.20 -28.18
N SER A 219 5.56 -25.81 -27.28
CA SER A 219 6.92 -26.37 -27.23
C SER A 219 6.91 -27.86 -26.87
N SER A 220 6.08 -28.27 -25.92
CA SER A 220 5.90 -29.69 -25.54
C SER A 220 5.34 -30.56 -26.66
N SER A 221 4.57 -30.00 -27.60
CA SER A 221 4.06 -30.75 -28.75
C SER A 221 5.09 -30.96 -29.86
N LEU A 222 6.20 -30.24 -29.85
CA LEU A 222 7.24 -30.31 -30.88
C LEU A 222 8.41 -31.23 -30.49
N GLU A 223 8.38 -31.84 -29.30
CA GLU A 223 9.39 -32.81 -28.92
C GLU A 223 9.25 -34.06 -29.81
N PRO A 224 10.21 -34.32 -30.72
CA PRO A 224 10.10 -35.42 -31.65
C PRO A 224 10.12 -36.72 -30.86
N LYS A 225 9.10 -37.56 -31.04
CA LYS A 225 9.10 -38.94 -30.53
C LYS A 225 10.40 -39.60 -31.00
N GLN A 226 11.37 -39.73 -30.10
CA GLN A 226 12.56 -40.51 -30.31
C GLN A 226 12.09 -41.95 -30.58
N SER A 227 12.17 -42.34 -31.85
CA SER A 227 11.91 -43.70 -32.28
C SER A 227 13.02 -44.61 -31.72
N PRO A 228 12.66 -45.73 -31.07
CA PRO A 228 13.62 -46.70 -30.53
C PRO A 228 14.45 -47.37 -31.62
#